data_AF-A0A7V9IGU4-F1
#
_entry.id   AF-A0A7V9IGU4-F1
#
_cell.length_a   1.000
_cell.length_b   1.000
_cell.length_c   1.000
_cell.angle_alpha   90.00
_cell.angle_beta   90.00
_cell.angle_gamma   90.00
#
_symmetry.space_group_name_H-M   'P 1'
#
loop_
_entity.id
_entity.type
_entity.pdbx_description
1 polymer ?
#
loop_
_entity_poly.entity_id
_entity_poly.type
_entity_poly.pdbx_seq_one_letter_code
_entity_poly.pdbx_strand_id
1 'polypeptide(L)' 'MSEERRPTVPQVYALAGALCARADEPFPETRAEASALIEPLRRELGHPAFALEDAPRRSRRKEPRRKEGGGRRMAA' A
#
# COMPACT_ATOMS: atom_id res chain seq x y z
N MET A 1 21.51 15.16 -6.99
CA MET A 1 20.11 15.62 -6.92
C MET A 1 19.23 14.38 -6.75
N SER A 2 19.28 13.75 -5.58
CA SER A 2 18.51 12.51 -5.29
C SER A 2 17.32 12.79 -4.38
N GLU A 3 16.98 14.07 -4.20
CA GLU A 3 16.18 14.59 -3.07
C GLU A 3 14.66 14.49 -3.23
N GLU A 4 14.12 14.06 -4.37
CA GLU A 4 12.67 14.17 -4.64
C GLU A 4 12.03 12.79 -4.91
N ARG A 5 12.37 11.78 -4.11
CA ARG A 5 11.66 10.50 -4.13
C ARG A 5 10.64 10.47 -3.00
N ARG A 6 9.38 10.19 -3.33
CA ARG A 6 8.34 9.93 -2.32
C ARG A 6 8.86 8.90 -1.30
N PRO A 7 8.55 9.06 -0.02
CA PRO A 7 8.98 8.10 1.00
C PRO A 7 8.45 6.71 0.64
N THR A 8 9.29 5.72 0.87
CA THR A 8 8.91 4.32 0.72
C THR A 8 7.89 3.94 1.79
N VAL A 9 7.09 2.91 1.52
CA VAL A 9 6.11 2.41 2.48
C VAL A 9 6.75 2.06 3.84
N PRO A 10 7.91 1.36 3.92
CA PRO A 10 8.58 1.11 5.20
C PRO A 10 9.01 2.38 5.94
N GLN A 11 9.48 3.40 5.23
CA GLN A 11 9.86 4.68 5.85
C GLN A 11 8.64 5.39 6.46
N VAL A 12 7.50 5.37 5.76
CA VAL A 12 6.25 5.92 6.28
C VAL A 12 5.81 5.17 7.55
N TYR A 13 5.87 3.85 7.55
CA TYR A 13 5.53 3.05 8.74
C TYR A 13 6.49 3.29 9.91
N ALA A 14 7.80 3.36 9.65
CA ALA A 14 8.79 3.66 10.68
C ALA A 14 8.56 5.05 11.30
N LEU A 15 8.27 6.05 10.47
CA LEU A 15 7.95 7.40 10.92
C LEU A 15 6.67 7.42 11.77
N ALA A 16 5.61 6.76 11.30
CA ALA A 16 4.34 6.71 12.01
C ALA A 16 4.48 6.02 13.38
N GLY A 17 5.22 4.90 13.46
CA GLY A 17 5.50 4.23 14.73
C GLY A 17 6.27 5.11 15.72
N ALA A 18 7.28 5.85 15.25
CA ALA A 18 8.02 6.78 16.09
C ALA A 18 7.16 7.94 16.61
N LEU A 19 6.19 8.42 15.83
CA LEU A 19 5.27 9.47 16.25
C LEU A 19 4.27 8.95 17.29
N CYS A 20 3.70 7.76 17.10
CA CYS A 20 2.85 7.10 18.09
C CYS A 20 3.58 6.93 19.42
N ALA A 21 4.80 6.40 19.41
CA ALA A 21 5.61 6.23 20.62
C ALA A 21 5.90 7.57 21.34
N ARG A 22 6.13 8.65 20.59
CA ARG A 22 6.35 9.99 21.16
C ARG A 22 5.08 10.61 21.76
N ALA A 23 3.91 10.22 21.25
CA ALA A 23 2.61 10.68 21.72
C ALA A 23 2.02 9.78 22.83
N ASP A 24 2.71 8.69 23.20
CA ASP A 24 2.20 7.64 24.09
C ASP A 24 0.90 6.97 23.58
N GLU A 25 0.75 6.90 22.24
CA GLU A 25 -0.40 6.31 21.57
C GLU A 25 -0.03 4.93 20.98
N PRO A 26 -0.92 3.93 21.03
CA PRO A 26 -0.66 2.63 20.44
C PRO A 26 -0.62 2.71 18.91
N PHE A 27 0.36 2.03 18.31
CA PHE A 27 0.40 1.84 16.86
C PHE A 27 -0.49 0.63 16.49
N PRO A 28 -1.37 0.73 15.47
CA PRO A 28 -2.27 -0.37 15.12
C PRO A 28 -1.50 -1.59 14.60
N GLU A 29 -1.82 -2.78 15.11
CA GLU A 29 -1.17 -4.04 14.71
C GLU A 29 -1.90 -4.68 13.53
N THR A 30 -3.19 -4.37 13.37
CA THR A 30 -4.05 -4.94 12.35
C THR A 30 -4.59 -3.89 11.38
N ARG A 31 -4.97 -4.36 10.19
CA ARG A 31 -5.70 -3.54 9.21
C ARG A 31 -7.02 -3.00 9.79
N ALA A 32 -7.72 -3.80 10.59
CA ALA A 32 -9.02 -3.42 11.14
C ALA A 32 -8.89 -2.25 12.14
N GLU A 33 -7.90 -2.32 13.03
CA GLU A 33 -7.57 -1.24 13.96
C GLU A 33 -7.17 0.04 13.22
N ALA A 34 -6.31 -0.07 12.21
CA ALA A 34 -5.92 1.07 11.39
C ALA A 34 -7.12 1.73 10.69
N SER A 35 -8.06 0.93 10.15
CA SER A 35 -9.30 1.46 9.55
C SER A 35 -10.16 2.19 10.58
N ALA A 36 -10.37 1.60 11.76
CA ALA A 36 -11.18 2.20 12.82
C ALA A 36 -10.63 3.57 13.29
N LEU A 37 -9.30 3.69 13.37
CA LEU A 37 -8.62 4.94 13.76
C LEU A 37 -8.67 6.01 12.65
N ILE A 38 -8.53 5.64 11.37
CA ILE A 38 -8.42 6.62 10.28
C ILE A 38 -9.78 7.13 9.78
N GLU A 39 -10.86 6.37 9.95
CA GLU A 39 -12.21 6.79 9.54
C GLU A 39 -12.72 8.08 10.20
N PRO A 40 -12.61 8.29 11.52
CA PRO A 40 -12.97 9.58 12.12
C PRO A 40 -12.10 10.71 11.56
N LEU A 41 -10.78 10.51 11.48
CA LEU A 41 -9.84 11.50 10.94
C LEU A 41 -10.14 11.87 9.48
N ARG A 42 -10.54 10.90 8.67
CA ARG A 42 -10.93 11.13 7.27
C ARG A 42 -12.16 12.02 7.15
N ARG A 43 -13.17 11.80 8.01
CA ARG A 43 -14.39 12.63 8.04
C ARG A 43 -14.07 14.05 8.46
N GLU A 44 -13.26 14.21 9.50
CA GLU A 44 -12.82 15.51 10.00
C GLU A 44 -12.01 16.30 8.96
N LEU A 45 -11.09 15.64 8.26
CA LEU A 45 -10.26 16.25 7.23
C LEU A 45 -10.98 16.42 5.86
N GLY A 46 -12.24 16.02 5.76
CA GLY A 46 -13.01 16.11 4.51
C GLY A 46 -12.47 15.23 3.37
N HIS A 47 -11.79 14.12 3.70
CA HIS A 47 -11.15 13.29 2.70
C HIS A 47 -12.19 12.55 1.82
N PRO A 48 -12.12 12.64 0.47
CA PRO A 48 -13.16 12.14 -0.43
C PRO A 48 -13.11 10.61 -0.67
N ALA A 49 -12.31 9.86 0.08
CA ALA A 49 -12.13 8.43 -0.20
C ALA A 49 -13.20 7.59 0.53
N PHE A 50 -13.88 6.73 -0.24
CA PHE A 50 -14.82 5.71 0.24
C PHE A 50 -14.26 4.94 1.46
N ALA A 51 -15.16 4.46 2.32
CA ALA A 51 -14.77 3.60 3.44
C ALA A 51 -13.92 2.43 2.92
N LEU A 52 -13.03 1.90 3.76
CA LEU A 52 -12.09 0.86 3.32
C LEU A 52 -12.78 -0.45 2.91
N GLU A 53 -14.02 -0.64 3.37
CA GLU A 53 -14.94 -1.70 2.96
C GLU A 53 -15.48 -1.52 1.53
N ASP A 54 -15.66 -0.26 1.13
CA ASP A 54 -16.15 0.16 -0.19
C ASP A 54 -15.02 0.35 -1.21
N ALA A 55 -13.76 0.33 -0.76
CA ALA A 55 -12.62 0.50 -1.64
C ALA A 55 -12.54 -0.68 -2.63
N PRO A 56 -12.52 -0.43 -3.96
CA PRO A 56 -12.47 -1.51 -4.93
C PRO A 56 -11.21 -2.35 -4.72
N ARG A 57 -11.40 -3.64 -4.41
CA ARG A 57 -10.29 -4.60 -4.28
C ARG A 57 -9.54 -4.63 -5.61
N ARG A 58 -8.34 -4.03 -5.66
CA ARG A 58 -7.48 -4.13 -6.85
C ARG A 58 -7.16 -5.59 -7.08
N SER A 59 -7.83 -6.22 -8.05
CA SER A 59 -7.47 -7.56 -8.48
C SER A 59 -6.02 -7.52 -8.97
N ARG A 60 -5.18 -8.38 -8.38
CA ARG A 60 -3.81 -8.59 -8.83
C ARG A 60 -3.91 -9.10 -10.27
N ARG A 61 -3.71 -8.20 -11.25
CA ARG A 61 -3.66 -8.55 -12.67
C ARG A 61 -2.52 -9.57 -12.82
N LYS A 62 -2.88 -10.85 -12.99
CA LYS A 62 -1.90 -11.89 -13.33
C LYS A 62 -1.37 -11.53 -14.71
N GLU A 63 -0.17 -10.98 -14.79
CA GLU A 63 0.52 -10.82 -16.06
C GLU A 63 0.63 -12.20 -16.72
N PRO A 64 0.16 -12.37 -17.96
CA PRO A 64 0.37 -13.61 -18.68
C PRO A 64 1.87 -13.74 -18.91
N ARG A 65 2.48 -14.76 -18.26
CA ARG A 65 3.84 -15.19 -18.56
C ARG A 65 3.92 -15.45 -20.06
N ARG A 66 4.65 -14.60 -20.79
CA ARG A 66 4.97 -14.84 -22.20
C ARG A 66 5.67 -16.19 -22.27
N LYS A 67 4.98 -17.22 -22.77
CA LYS A 67 5.62 -18.45 -23.20
C LYS A 67 6.47 -18.08 -24.41
N GLU A 68 7.75 -17.88 -24.16
CA GLU A 68 8.77 -17.77 -25.19
C GLU A 68 8.87 -19.15 -25.85
N GLY A 69 8.17 -19.30 -26.98
CA GLY A 69 8.18 -20.51 -27.80
C GLY A 69 9.56 -20.70 -28.42
N GLY A 70 10.36 -21.56 -27.81
CA GLY A 70 11.58 -22.10 -28.42
C GLY A 70 11.22 -22.88 -29.68
N GLY A 71 11.52 -22.28 -30.83
CA GLY A 71 11.35 -22.88 -32.15
C GLY A 71 12.52 -22.55 -33.06
N ARG A 72 13.75 -22.86 -32.63
CA ARG A 72 14.90 -22.88 -33.55
C ARG A 72 14.80 -24.13 -34.41
N ARG A 73 14.37 -23.92 -35.65
CA ARG A 73 14.56 -24.81 -36.80
C ARG A 73 16.04 -25.14 -36.95
N MET A 74 16.39 -26.42 -37.12
CA MET A 74 17.52 -26.91 -37.93
C MET A 74 17.39 -28.43 -38.08
N ALA A 75 17.26 -28.92 -39.32
CA ALA A 75 18.03 -30.04 -39.90
C ALA A 75 17.30 -30.59 -41.14
N ALA A 76 17.85 -30.30 -42.31
CA ALA A 76 17.86 -31.16 -43.49
C ALA A 76 19.21 -30.93 -44.19
#